data_AF-A0A062UW00-F1
#
_entry.id   AF-A0A062UW00-F1
#
_cell.length_a   1.000
_cell.length_b   1.000
_cell.length_c   1.000
_cell.angle_alpha   90.00
_cell.angle_beta   90.00
_cell.angle_gamma   90.00
#
_symmetry.space_group_name_H-M   'P 1'
#
loop_
_entity.id
_entity.type
_entity.pdbx_description
1 polymer ?
#
loop_
_entity_poly.entity_id
_entity_poly.type
_entity_poly.pdbx_seq_one_letter_code
_entity_poly.pdbx_strand_id
1 'polypeptide(L)'
;MKYKKRIILFSLLFVIFIIFIVPGALADSSCLDCHEKLSAFNETEKLFNEIRVKHLARDVSCSLDCHAATLDKFAKSNYEQWTRSKHAQFNVSCESCHGGNPGSDIKDEAHTGVRRSSDPDSTVFYRNVPETCGECHVDELNQFRDSKHYQRLKALKQAPTCDTCHAPHEFKVLNMSEIHGMCSNCHNPDMRIAPLDVPDMAIASLEDAERLNDEIKKAMDAIKFAKQQGEDVSEAQKDLENAESIRDQLPVLWHSFDLAQFESVIDSGIEAARRAQMDSDTPAATPSTPGAGAMLSLAGIIAIYLLLRRGKG
;
A
#
# COMPACT_ATOMS: atom_id res chain seq x y z
N MET A 1 7.30 -52.17 0.28
CA MET A 1 5.92 -51.64 0.18
C MET A 1 5.44 -50.80 1.37
N LYS A 2 6.04 -50.88 2.57
CA LYS A 2 5.59 -50.10 3.75
C LYS A 2 6.02 -48.61 3.75
N TYR A 3 7.08 -48.24 3.03
CA TYR A 3 7.58 -46.85 2.97
C TYR A 3 6.77 -45.91 2.05
N LYS A 4 6.26 -46.41 0.90
CA LYS A 4 5.44 -45.59 -0.02
C LYS A 4 4.12 -45.12 0.59
N LYS A 5 3.51 -45.90 1.50
CA LYS A 5 2.26 -45.49 2.18
C LYS A 5 2.45 -44.36 3.19
N ARG A 6 3.64 -44.22 3.82
CA ARG A 6 3.92 -43.14 4.78
C ARG A 6 4.16 -41.79 4.11
N ILE A 7 4.77 -41.79 2.93
CA ILE A 7 5.01 -40.56 2.15
C ILE A 7 3.69 -40.01 1.60
N ILE A 8 2.80 -40.89 1.09
CA ILE A 8 1.48 -40.46 0.60
C ILE A 8 0.61 -39.89 1.74
N LEU A 9 0.69 -40.45 2.95
CA LEU A 9 -0.06 -39.95 4.12
C LEU A 9 0.46 -38.57 4.59
N PHE A 10 1.78 -38.34 4.54
CA PHE A 10 2.39 -37.05 4.88
C PHE A 10 2.09 -35.98 3.83
N SER A 11 2.08 -36.32 2.54
CA SER A 11 1.71 -35.39 1.48
C SER A 11 0.21 -35.02 1.53
N LEU A 12 -0.66 -35.94 1.92
CA LEU A 12 -2.09 -35.65 2.13
C LEU A 12 -2.33 -34.73 3.34
N LEU A 13 -1.61 -34.93 4.44
CA LEU A 13 -1.67 -34.05 5.62
C LEU A 13 -1.11 -32.65 5.33
N PHE A 14 -0.08 -32.53 4.50
CA PHE A 14 0.48 -31.23 4.10
C PHE A 14 -0.44 -30.47 3.13
N VAL A 15 -1.12 -31.18 2.23
CA VAL A 15 -2.15 -30.58 1.36
C VAL A 15 -3.39 -30.15 2.16
N ILE A 16 -3.79 -30.92 3.19
CA ILE A 16 -4.86 -30.51 4.11
C ILE A 16 -4.45 -29.28 4.94
N PHE A 17 -3.16 -29.15 5.32
CA PHE A 17 -2.68 -27.96 6.04
C PHE A 17 -2.62 -26.71 5.16
N ILE A 18 -2.32 -26.85 3.86
CA ILE A 18 -2.35 -25.74 2.88
C ILE A 18 -3.78 -25.27 2.58
N ILE A 19 -4.78 -26.17 2.66
CA ILE A 19 -6.20 -25.82 2.48
C ILE A 19 -6.74 -24.99 3.67
N PHE A 20 -6.07 -24.99 4.83
CA PHE A 20 -6.48 -24.21 6.01
C PHE A 20 -5.71 -22.89 6.20
N ILE A 21 -4.82 -22.51 5.28
CA ILE A 21 -4.28 -21.14 5.21
C ILE A 21 -5.03 -20.40 4.09
N VAL A 22 -6.36 -20.40 4.18
CA VAL A 22 -7.16 -19.35 3.57
C VAL A 22 -7.10 -18.19 4.58
N PRO A 23 -6.56 -17.00 4.23
CA PRO A 23 -6.72 -15.82 5.06
C PRO A 23 -8.22 -15.71 5.34
N GLY A 24 -8.58 -15.64 6.63
CA GLY A 24 -9.91 -15.95 7.13
C GLY A 24 -11.03 -15.51 6.19
N ALA A 25 -12.02 -16.39 6.02
CA ALA A 25 -13.34 -16.01 5.52
C ALA A 25 -13.63 -14.59 6.01
N LEU A 26 -13.92 -13.67 5.07
CA LEU A 26 -14.38 -12.33 5.38
C LEU A 26 -15.31 -12.46 6.58
N ALA A 27 -14.94 -11.84 7.70
CA ALA A 27 -15.77 -11.94 8.90
C ALA A 27 -17.21 -11.61 8.48
N ASP A 28 -18.17 -12.50 8.79
CA ASP A 28 -19.57 -12.38 8.37
C ASP A 28 -20.06 -10.97 8.75
N SER A 29 -20.04 -10.04 7.79
CA SER A 29 -20.32 -8.63 8.01
C SER A 29 -21.50 -8.28 7.14
N SER A 30 -22.62 -7.98 7.79
CA SER A 30 -23.84 -7.55 7.12
C SER A 30 -23.61 -6.31 6.25
N CYS A 31 -22.63 -5.47 6.63
CA CYS A 31 -22.18 -4.32 5.87
C CYS A 31 -21.71 -4.76 4.47
N LEU A 32 -20.80 -5.75 4.42
CA LEU A 32 -20.23 -6.25 3.16
C LEU A 32 -21.29 -6.97 2.34
N ASP A 33 -22.07 -7.85 2.95
CA ASP A 33 -23.09 -8.64 2.27
C ASP A 33 -24.19 -7.80 1.61
N CYS A 34 -24.64 -6.74 2.29
CA CYS A 34 -25.68 -5.86 1.79
C CYS A 34 -25.10 -4.85 0.78
N HIS A 35 -23.98 -4.20 1.10
CA HIS A 35 -23.41 -3.17 0.24
C HIS A 35 -22.74 -3.72 -1.01
N GLU A 36 -22.25 -4.97 -1.01
CA GLU A 36 -21.82 -5.66 -2.24
C GLU A 36 -22.99 -5.81 -3.22
N LYS A 37 -24.14 -6.29 -2.74
CA LYS A 37 -25.33 -6.53 -3.58
C LYS A 37 -25.96 -5.23 -4.07
N LEU A 38 -25.88 -4.17 -3.27
CA LEU A 38 -26.24 -2.82 -3.71
C LEU A 38 -25.25 -2.28 -4.75
N SER A 39 -23.97 -2.70 -4.69
CA SER A 39 -22.96 -2.21 -5.62
C SER A 39 -23.09 -2.78 -7.05
N ALA A 40 -23.64 -4.00 -7.18
CA ALA A 40 -23.89 -4.62 -8.47
C ALA A 40 -25.10 -3.96 -9.16
N PHE A 41 -24.89 -3.40 -10.36
CA PHE A 41 -25.98 -2.97 -11.24
C PHE A 41 -26.96 -4.14 -11.43
N ASN A 42 -28.12 -4.12 -10.78
CA ASN A 42 -29.14 -5.10 -11.10
C ASN A 42 -29.73 -4.78 -12.49
N GLU A 43 -30.19 -5.81 -13.19
CA GLU A 43 -30.78 -5.67 -14.54
C GLU A 43 -31.98 -4.71 -14.55
N THR A 44 -32.65 -4.53 -13.40
CA THR A 44 -33.74 -3.59 -13.22
C THR A 44 -33.28 -2.12 -13.33
N GLU A 45 -32.12 -1.76 -12.79
CA GLU A 45 -31.52 -0.42 -12.90
C GLU A 45 -30.97 -0.14 -14.29
N LYS A 46 -30.38 -1.15 -14.95
CA LYS A 46 -29.97 -1.04 -16.36
C LYS A 46 -31.19 -0.81 -17.25
N LEU A 47 -32.26 -1.57 -17.04
CA LEU A 47 -33.53 -1.39 -17.71
C LEU A 47 -34.13 0.00 -17.42
N PHE A 48 -34.07 0.48 -16.17
CA PHE A 48 -34.58 1.81 -15.81
C PHE A 48 -33.80 2.93 -16.51
N ASN A 49 -32.49 2.79 -16.63
CA ASN A 49 -31.64 3.72 -17.38
C ASN A 49 -31.90 3.69 -18.88
N GLU A 50 -32.10 2.53 -19.48
CA GLU A 50 -32.50 2.42 -20.89
C GLU A 50 -33.88 3.04 -21.16
N ILE A 51 -34.84 2.81 -20.25
CA ILE A 51 -36.17 3.40 -20.29
C ILE A 51 -36.06 4.93 -20.17
N ARG A 52 -35.21 5.45 -19.27
CA ARG A 52 -34.95 6.89 -19.11
C ARG A 52 -34.43 7.53 -20.39
N VAL A 53 -33.42 6.93 -21.03
CA VAL A 53 -32.85 7.44 -22.29
C VAL A 53 -33.91 7.47 -23.41
N LYS A 54 -34.76 6.44 -23.48
CA LYS A 54 -35.86 6.39 -24.46
C LYS A 54 -36.96 7.43 -24.20
N HIS A 55 -37.20 7.82 -22.94
CA HIS A 55 -38.14 8.90 -22.60
C HIS A 55 -37.57 10.28 -22.90
N LEU A 56 -36.29 10.52 -22.59
CA LEU A 56 -35.60 11.78 -22.91
C LEU A 56 -35.48 12.00 -24.42
N ALA A 57 -35.24 10.95 -25.20
CA ALA A 57 -35.23 11.02 -26.66
C ALA A 57 -36.63 11.31 -27.26
N ARG A 58 -37.69 11.25 -26.45
CA ARG A 58 -39.09 11.49 -26.83
C ARG A 58 -39.69 12.73 -26.15
N ASP A 59 -38.85 13.55 -25.51
CA ASP A 59 -39.26 14.78 -24.80
C ASP A 59 -40.31 14.55 -23.70
N VAL A 60 -40.36 13.34 -23.12
CA VAL A 60 -41.24 13.02 -21.99
C VAL A 60 -40.48 13.32 -20.70
N SER A 61 -40.93 14.34 -19.95
CA SER A 61 -40.31 14.69 -18.67
C SER A 61 -40.55 13.59 -17.63
N CYS A 62 -39.48 13.10 -17.01
CA CYS A 62 -39.55 12.14 -15.91
C CYS A 62 -39.43 12.92 -14.59
N SER A 63 -40.47 12.90 -13.74
CA SER A 63 -40.42 13.48 -12.39
C SER A 63 -40.07 12.39 -11.38
N LEU A 64 -38.77 12.13 -11.18
CA LEU A 64 -38.27 11.33 -10.05
C LEU A 64 -36.99 11.98 -9.54
N ASP A 65 -36.99 12.31 -8.24
CA ASP A 65 -35.97 13.05 -7.52
C ASP A 65 -34.54 12.49 -7.67
N CYS A 66 -33.68 13.26 -8.34
CA CYS A 66 -32.29 12.93 -8.67
C CYS A 66 -31.28 13.15 -7.52
N HIS A 67 -31.59 12.72 -6.29
CA HIS A 67 -30.59 12.68 -5.20
C HIS A 67 -30.21 11.25 -4.78
N ALA A 68 -31.11 10.27 -4.95
CA ALA A 68 -30.85 8.87 -4.56
C ALA A 68 -29.83 8.16 -5.47
N ALA A 69 -29.88 8.38 -6.79
CA ALA A 69 -28.99 7.73 -7.77
C ALA A 69 -27.52 8.19 -7.67
N THR A 70 -27.30 9.41 -7.20
CA THR A 70 -25.94 9.96 -6.98
C THR A 70 -25.32 9.37 -5.72
N LEU A 71 -26.10 9.28 -4.63
CA LEU A 71 -25.67 8.64 -3.38
C LEU A 71 -25.37 7.15 -3.58
N ASP A 72 -26.20 6.47 -4.38
CA ASP A 72 -26.02 5.07 -4.75
C ASP A 72 -24.75 4.85 -5.61
N LYS A 73 -24.48 5.75 -6.57
CA LYS A 73 -23.22 5.75 -7.34
C LYS A 73 -21.97 5.99 -6.48
N PHE A 74 -22.06 6.87 -5.48
CA PHE A 74 -20.95 7.11 -4.55
C PHE A 74 -20.71 5.93 -3.61
N ALA A 75 -21.78 5.32 -3.08
CA ALA A 75 -21.67 4.11 -2.25
C ALA A 75 -21.08 2.93 -3.06
N LYS A 76 -21.51 2.74 -4.31
CA LYS A 76 -20.94 1.81 -5.30
C LYS A 76 -19.44 2.03 -5.48
N SER A 77 -19.05 3.26 -5.79
CA SER A 77 -17.65 3.60 -6.02
C SER A 77 -16.78 3.41 -4.78
N ASN A 78 -17.30 3.74 -3.59
CA ASN A 78 -16.57 3.58 -2.33
C ASN A 78 -16.37 2.11 -1.97
N TYR A 79 -17.37 1.24 -2.19
CA TYR A 79 -17.23 -0.20 -1.98
C TYR A 79 -16.19 -0.80 -2.95
N GLU A 80 -16.25 -0.47 -4.25
CA GLU A 80 -15.27 -0.92 -5.24
C GLU A 80 -13.85 -0.39 -4.97
N GLN A 81 -13.71 0.82 -4.43
CA GLN A 81 -12.41 1.35 -3.99
C GLN A 81 -11.90 0.57 -2.76
N TRP A 82 -12.78 0.39 -1.77
CA TRP A 82 -12.46 -0.34 -0.55
C TRP A 82 -12.04 -1.79 -0.82
N THR A 83 -12.78 -2.54 -1.63
CA THR A 83 -12.44 -3.94 -1.97
C THR A 83 -11.04 -4.11 -2.58
N ARG A 84 -10.50 -3.06 -3.20
CA ARG A 84 -9.15 -3.06 -3.79
C ARG A 84 -8.07 -2.50 -2.86
N SER A 85 -8.46 -1.95 -1.71
CA SER A 85 -7.55 -1.35 -0.74
C SER A 85 -6.76 -2.38 0.05
N LYS A 86 -5.71 -1.91 0.72
CA LYS A 86 -4.99 -2.71 1.72
C LYS A 86 -5.87 -3.04 2.93
N HIS A 87 -6.75 -2.13 3.33
CA HIS A 87 -7.67 -2.35 4.44
C HIS A 87 -8.60 -3.55 4.22
N ALA A 88 -9.13 -3.73 3.01
CA ALA A 88 -9.90 -4.94 2.68
C ALA A 88 -9.04 -6.22 2.74
N GLN A 89 -7.78 -6.17 2.31
CA GLN A 89 -6.85 -7.33 2.39
C GLN A 89 -6.56 -7.75 3.83
N PHE A 90 -6.65 -6.82 4.79
CA PHE A 90 -6.44 -7.06 6.22
C PHE A 90 -7.75 -7.13 7.02
N ASN A 91 -8.89 -7.36 6.36
CA ASN A 91 -10.21 -7.51 6.98
C ASN A 91 -10.68 -6.31 7.83
N VAL A 92 -10.24 -5.09 7.50
CA VAL A 92 -10.78 -3.86 8.10
C VAL A 92 -12.09 -3.51 7.37
N SER A 93 -13.21 -3.74 8.05
CA SER A 93 -14.56 -3.56 7.51
C SER A 93 -15.09 -2.14 7.75
N CYS A 94 -16.22 -1.81 7.12
CA CYS A 94 -16.80 -0.47 7.06
C CYS A 94 -16.99 0.16 8.45
N GLU A 95 -17.44 -0.63 9.41
CA GLU A 95 -17.77 -0.18 10.76
C GLU A 95 -16.53 0.25 11.57
N SER A 96 -15.36 -0.28 11.22
CA SER A 96 -14.09 0.09 11.87
C SER A 96 -13.78 1.58 11.70
N CYS A 97 -14.31 2.21 10.63
CA CYS A 97 -14.18 3.64 10.40
C CYS A 97 -15.50 4.39 10.57
N HIS A 98 -16.62 3.85 10.07
CA HIS A 98 -17.91 4.58 9.99
C HIS A 98 -18.87 4.28 11.16
N GLY A 99 -18.54 3.33 12.04
CA GLY A 99 -19.45 2.81 13.05
C GLY A 99 -20.54 1.90 12.47
N GLY A 100 -21.60 1.66 13.23
CA GLY A 100 -22.65 0.71 12.86
C GLY A 100 -22.53 -0.63 13.57
N ASN A 101 -23.48 -1.52 13.27
CA ASN A 101 -23.52 -2.87 13.79
C ASN A 101 -23.34 -3.88 12.64
N PRO A 102 -22.14 -4.47 12.48
CA PRO A 102 -21.87 -5.42 11.41
C PRO A 102 -22.58 -6.77 11.60
N GLY A 103 -23.19 -7.00 12.77
CA GLY A 103 -23.90 -8.24 13.10
C GLY A 103 -25.40 -8.23 12.78
N SER A 104 -25.95 -7.13 12.23
CA SER A 104 -27.38 -7.05 11.88
C SER A 104 -27.56 -6.71 10.40
N ASP A 105 -28.39 -7.45 9.70
CA ASP A 105 -28.80 -7.18 8.31
C ASP A 105 -30.03 -6.25 8.23
N ILE A 106 -30.60 -5.88 9.38
CA ILE A 106 -31.70 -4.92 9.48
C ILE A 106 -31.12 -3.52 9.36
N LYS A 107 -31.48 -2.81 8.29
CA LYS A 107 -30.94 -1.48 7.95
C LYS A 107 -30.80 -0.54 9.16
N ASP A 108 -31.86 -0.35 9.93
CA ASP A 108 -31.84 0.64 11.03
C ASP A 108 -30.93 0.21 12.18
N GLU A 109 -30.84 -1.10 12.46
CA GLU A 109 -29.93 -1.66 13.46
C GLU A 109 -28.48 -1.61 12.97
N ALA A 110 -28.24 -2.01 11.71
CA ALA A 110 -26.94 -2.00 11.06
C ALA A 110 -26.33 -0.59 11.01
N HIS A 111 -27.15 0.43 10.75
CA HIS A 111 -26.71 1.83 10.67
C HIS A 111 -26.77 2.56 12.01
N THR A 112 -27.04 1.88 13.12
CA THR A 112 -27.04 2.53 14.44
C THR A 112 -25.65 3.07 14.77
N GLY A 113 -25.55 4.39 14.96
CA GLY A 113 -24.28 5.07 15.21
C GLY A 113 -23.52 5.51 13.94
N VAL A 114 -23.98 5.12 12.74
CA VAL A 114 -23.43 5.63 11.48
C VAL A 114 -23.90 7.07 11.27
N ARG A 115 -22.96 7.98 11.11
CA ARG A 115 -23.21 9.42 10.95
C ARG A 115 -22.62 9.93 9.64
N ARG A 116 -23.24 10.97 9.07
CA ARG A 116 -22.70 11.63 7.88
C ARG A 116 -21.32 12.20 8.20
N SER A 117 -20.40 12.20 7.24
CA SER A 117 -19.05 12.78 7.42
C SER A 117 -19.05 14.29 7.70
N SER A 118 -20.17 14.98 7.50
CA SER A 118 -20.36 16.38 7.88
C SER A 118 -20.86 16.57 9.33
N ASP A 119 -21.28 15.51 10.00
CA ASP A 119 -21.68 15.53 11.42
C ASP A 119 -20.41 15.58 12.29
N PRO A 120 -20.23 16.59 13.17
CA PRO A 120 -19.07 16.68 14.06
C PRO A 120 -18.86 15.47 14.99
N ASP A 121 -19.92 14.69 15.26
CA ASP A 121 -19.86 13.50 16.11
C ASP A 121 -19.56 12.22 15.29
N SER A 122 -19.40 12.33 13.97
CA SER A 122 -18.97 11.21 13.12
C SER A 122 -17.49 10.90 13.36
N THR A 123 -17.14 9.63 13.43
CA THR A 123 -15.74 9.15 13.47
C THR A 123 -14.97 9.61 12.24
N VAL A 124 -15.60 9.60 11.07
CA VAL A 124 -15.02 10.11 9.81
C VAL A 124 -15.27 11.60 9.57
N PHE A 125 -15.70 12.34 10.58
CA PHE A 125 -15.67 13.79 10.51
C PHE A 125 -14.22 14.24 10.43
N TYR A 126 -13.91 15.12 9.49
CA TYR A 126 -12.54 15.53 9.18
C TYR A 126 -11.64 15.81 10.42
N ARG A 127 -12.16 16.43 11.49
CA ARG A 127 -11.37 16.67 12.72
C ARG A 127 -11.10 15.44 13.60
N ASN A 128 -11.90 14.39 13.42
CA ASN A 128 -11.82 13.13 14.15
C ASN A 128 -11.03 12.07 13.36
N VAL A 129 -10.83 12.26 12.04
CA VAL A 129 -10.10 11.33 11.17
C VAL A 129 -8.74 10.89 11.74
N PRO A 130 -7.85 11.78 12.26
CA PRO A 130 -6.58 11.33 12.82
C PRO A 130 -6.76 10.31 13.95
N GLU A 131 -7.74 10.57 14.82
CA GLU A 131 -8.04 9.72 15.96
C GLU A 131 -8.64 8.38 15.49
N THR A 132 -9.51 8.38 14.46
CA THR A 132 -10.04 7.14 13.86
C THR A 132 -8.94 6.31 13.18
N CYS A 133 -8.03 6.94 12.43
CA CYS A 133 -6.91 6.21 11.81
C CYS A 133 -5.96 5.63 12.85
N GLY A 134 -5.69 6.37 13.93
CA GLY A 134 -4.76 5.96 14.98
C GLY A 134 -5.33 4.98 16.00
N GLU A 135 -6.56 4.48 15.82
CA GLU A 135 -6.99 3.26 16.53
C GLU A 135 -6.12 2.05 16.12
N CYS A 136 -5.64 2.05 14.87
CA CYS A 136 -4.73 1.02 14.33
C CYS A 136 -3.34 1.58 13.99
N HIS A 137 -3.25 2.79 13.42
CA HIS A 137 -2.00 3.45 13.03
C HIS A 137 -1.46 4.37 14.13
N VAL A 138 -1.14 3.76 15.27
CA VAL A 138 -0.80 4.47 16.51
C VAL A 138 0.50 5.27 16.36
N ASP A 139 1.52 4.68 15.74
CA ASP A 139 2.84 5.29 15.64
C ASP A 139 2.83 6.47 14.66
N GLU A 140 2.15 6.33 13.52
CA GLU A 140 1.96 7.40 12.55
C GLU A 140 1.14 8.55 13.16
N LEU A 141 0.10 8.24 13.95
CA LEU A 141 -0.66 9.27 14.66
C LEU A 141 0.21 10.00 15.70
N ASN A 142 1.06 9.28 16.42
CA ASN A 142 1.96 9.90 17.40
C ASN A 142 2.92 10.88 16.72
N GLN A 143 3.56 10.47 15.62
CA GLN A 143 4.40 11.38 14.84
C GLN A 143 3.59 12.55 14.26
N PHE A 144 2.39 12.29 13.74
CA PHE A 144 1.55 13.33 13.16
C PHE A 144 1.10 14.37 14.18
N ARG A 145 0.85 13.98 15.43
CA ARG A 145 0.45 14.90 16.52
C ARG A 145 1.49 15.98 16.79
N ASP A 146 2.77 15.67 16.59
CA ASP A 146 3.87 16.61 16.78
C ASP A 146 4.01 17.58 15.60
N SER A 147 3.37 17.28 14.46
CA SER A 147 3.44 18.10 13.25
C SER A 147 2.71 19.44 13.37
N LYS A 148 3.17 20.43 12.59
CA LYS A 148 2.47 21.72 12.43
C LYS A 148 1.09 21.56 11.79
N HIS A 149 0.88 20.52 10.99
CA HIS A 149 -0.43 20.20 10.40
C HIS A 149 -1.44 19.85 11.48
N TYR A 150 -1.11 18.92 12.38
CA TYR A 150 -2.00 18.55 13.49
C TYR A 150 -2.25 19.71 14.44
N GLN A 151 -1.22 20.48 14.80
CA GLN A 151 -1.38 21.66 15.66
C GLN A 151 -2.37 22.68 15.06
N ARG A 152 -2.28 22.93 13.74
CA ARG A 152 -3.21 23.81 13.01
C ARG A 152 -4.60 23.20 12.87
N LEU A 153 -4.72 21.89 12.67
CA LEU A 153 -6.00 21.18 12.65
C LEU A 153 -6.77 21.42 13.96
N LYS A 154 -6.11 21.28 15.11
CA LYS A 154 -6.73 21.47 16.42
C LYS A 154 -7.05 22.94 16.70
N ALA A 155 -6.18 23.87 16.33
CA ALA A 155 -6.35 25.29 16.63
C ALA A 155 -7.35 26.00 15.70
N LEU A 156 -7.22 25.80 14.38
CA LEU A 156 -7.87 26.63 13.35
C LEU A 156 -8.91 25.86 12.53
N LYS A 157 -8.99 24.54 12.70
CA LYS A 157 -9.86 23.65 11.90
C LYS A 157 -9.57 23.71 10.39
N GLN A 158 -8.34 24.11 10.02
CA GLN A 158 -7.90 24.29 8.64
C GLN A 158 -6.45 23.77 8.53
N ALA A 159 -6.31 22.52 8.10
CA ALA A 159 -5.04 21.85 7.85
C ALA A 159 -5.29 20.69 6.87
N PRO A 160 -4.33 19.83 6.56
CA PRO A 160 -4.62 18.48 6.07
C PRO A 160 -4.82 17.50 7.24
N THR A 161 -5.54 16.41 6.97
CA THR A 161 -5.72 15.21 7.81
C THR A 161 -5.21 13.99 7.06
N CYS A 162 -5.23 12.81 7.71
CA CYS A 162 -4.79 11.55 7.10
C CYS A 162 -5.45 11.30 5.74
N ASP A 163 -6.76 11.51 5.65
CA ASP A 163 -7.57 11.32 4.44
C ASP A 163 -7.44 12.43 3.39
N THR A 164 -6.74 13.53 3.72
CA THR A 164 -6.41 14.57 2.73
C THR A 164 -5.29 14.10 1.80
N CYS A 165 -4.28 13.42 2.34
CA CYS A 165 -3.16 12.88 1.56
C CYS A 165 -3.43 11.45 1.11
N HIS A 166 -4.00 10.62 1.98
CA HIS A 166 -4.32 9.22 1.70
C HIS A 166 -5.80 9.08 1.37
N ALA A 167 -6.13 8.96 0.08
CA ALA A 167 -7.52 8.90 -0.36
C ALA A 167 -8.32 7.84 0.43
N PRO A 168 -9.47 8.21 1.03
CA PRO A 168 -10.27 7.27 1.81
C PRO A 168 -10.84 6.19 0.89
N HIS A 169 -11.15 5.03 1.47
CA HIS A 169 -11.60 3.81 0.78
C HIS A 169 -10.58 3.17 -0.16
N GLU A 170 -9.78 3.89 -0.95
CA GLU A 170 -8.66 3.28 -1.69
C GLU A 170 -7.45 3.03 -0.78
N PHE A 171 -7.25 3.91 0.22
CA PHE A 171 -6.10 4.00 1.12
C PHE A 171 -4.77 3.86 0.38
N LYS A 172 -4.61 4.72 -0.63
CA LYS A 172 -3.42 4.75 -1.46
C LYS A 172 -2.27 5.43 -0.69
N VAL A 173 -1.15 4.72 -0.55
CA VAL A 173 0.12 5.33 -0.17
C VAL A 173 0.67 6.02 -1.41
N LEU A 174 0.88 7.34 -1.31
CA LEU A 174 1.37 8.15 -2.41
C LEU A 174 2.79 7.74 -2.76
N ASN A 175 3.07 7.64 -4.06
CA ASN A 175 4.45 7.52 -4.52
C ASN A 175 5.11 8.91 -4.62
N MET A 176 6.43 8.92 -4.77
CA MET A 176 7.22 10.15 -4.84
C MET A 176 6.72 11.15 -5.89
N SER A 177 6.31 10.68 -7.07
CA SER A 177 5.79 11.55 -8.14
C SER A 177 4.45 12.20 -7.82
N GLU A 178 3.68 11.64 -6.87
CA GLU A 178 2.39 12.15 -6.45
C GLU A 178 2.50 13.14 -5.28
N ILE A 179 3.54 12.97 -4.44
CA ILE A 179 3.75 13.77 -3.23
C ILE A 179 3.96 15.25 -3.57
N HIS A 180 4.77 15.57 -4.59
CA HIS A 180 5.00 16.97 -4.98
C HIS A 180 3.70 17.71 -5.28
N GLY A 181 2.85 17.13 -6.12
CA GLY A 181 1.55 17.69 -6.48
C GLY A 181 0.61 17.78 -5.28
N MET A 182 0.60 16.77 -4.42
CA MET A 182 -0.24 16.76 -3.21
C MET A 182 0.14 17.91 -2.26
N CYS A 183 1.42 18.09 -1.97
CA CYS A 183 1.91 19.17 -1.12
C CYS A 183 1.64 20.54 -1.74
N SER A 184 1.86 20.66 -3.06
CA SER A 184 1.67 21.89 -3.83
C SER A 184 0.22 22.38 -3.86
N ASN A 185 -0.77 21.55 -3.52
CA ASN A 185 -2.16 22.00 -3.36
C ASN A 185 -2.31 23.07 -2.28
N CYS A 186 -1.44 23.06 -1.25
CA CYS A 186 -1.46 24.03 -0.16
C CYS A 186 -0.17 24.87 -0.05
N HIS A 187 0.98 24.28 -0.37
CA HIS A 187 2.29 24.92 -0.32
C HIS A 187 2.59 25.63 -1.64
N ASN A 188 1.84 26.70 -1.92
CA ASN A 188 1.95 27.44 -3.18
C ASN A 188 1.80 28.96 -2.96
N PRO A 189 2.31 29.77 -3.91
CA PRO A 189 2.29 31.24 -3.80
C PRO A 189 0.88 31.86 -3.83
N ASP A 190 -0.14 31.10 -4.22
CA ASP A 190 -1.52 31.57 -4.30
C ASP A 190 -2.21 31.50 -2.93
N MET A 191 -2.08 30.38 -2.22
CA MET A 191 -2.69 30.20 -0.89
C MET A 191 -1.95 30.97 0.20
N ARG A 192 -0.60 31.00 0.16
CA ARG A 192 0.25 31.72 1.15
C ARG A 192 -0.01 31.34 2.62
N ILE A 193 -0.45 30.10 2.86
CA ILE A 193 -0.74 29.58 4.22
C ILE A 193 0.39 28.72 4.80
N ALA A 194 1.39 28.37 3.98
CA ALA A 194 2.50 27.52 4.35
C ALA A 194 3.78 27.87 3.55
N PRO A 195 4.98 27.45 4.01
CA PRO A 195 6.23 27.70 3.29
C PRO A 195 6.23 27.04 1.90
N LEU A 196 6.78 27.73 0.90
CA LEU A 196 6.65 27.37 -0.52
C LEU A 196 7.62 26.26 -0.98
N ASP A 197 8.71 26.09 -0.25
CA ASP A 197 9.82 25.18 -0.52
C ASP A 197 9.57 23.75 -0.04
N VAL A 198 8.57 23.54 0.81
CA VAL A 198 8.25 22.23 1.41
C VAL A 198 8.03 21.11 0.38
N PRO A 199 7.29 21.31 -0.75
CA PRO A 199 7.13 20.24 -1.74
C PRO A 199 8.47 19.77 -2.32
N ASP A 200 9.38 20.71 -2.62
CA ASP A 200 10.69 20.37 -3.19
C ASP A 200 11.58 19.71 -2.14
N MET A 201 11.56 20.21 -0.90
CA MET A 201 12.29 19.58 0.22
C MET A 201 11.78 18.16 0.50
N ALA A 202 10.47 17.93 0.44
CA ALA A 202 9.87 16.61 0.64
C ALA A 202 10.36 15.61 -0.42
N ILE A 203 10.46 16.04 -1.68
CA ILE A 203 11.02 15.21 -2.76
C ILE A 203 12.49 14.90 -2.49
N ALA A 204 13.31 15.90 -2.16
CA ALA A 204 14.72 15.68 -1.83
C ALA A 204 14.90 14.66 -0.69
N SER A 205 14.12 14.79 0.39
CA SER A 205 14.14 13.85 1.51
C SER A 205 13.77 12.41 1.11
N LEU A 206 12.84 12.22 0.17
CA LEU A 206 12.47 10.88 -0.32
C LEU A 206 13.54 10.30 -1.25
N GLU A 207 14.18 11.15 -2.05
CA GLU A 207 15.36 10.80 -2.84
C GLU A 207 16.52 10.32 -1.94
N ASP A 208 16.68 10.96 -0.78
CA ASP A 208 17.67 10.55 0.23
C ASP A 208 17.31 9.19 0.85
N ALA A 209 16.02 8.91 1.06
CA ALA A 209 15.56 7.60 1.53
C ALA A 209 15.79 6.49 0.47
N GLU A 210 15.60 6.79 -0.81
CA GLU A 210 15.98 5.88 -1.90
C GLU A 210 17.49 5.63 -1.93
N ARG A 211 18.30 6.69 -1.73
CA ARG A 211 19.75 6.55 -1.61
C ARG A 211 20.15 5.64 -0.45
N LEU A 212 19.49 5.73 0.70
CA LEU A 212 19.72 4.80 1.82
C LEU A 212 19.47 3.34 1.40
N ASN A 213 18.39 3.06 0.66
CA ASN A 213 18.10 1.71 0.17
C ASN A 213 19.23 1.19 -0.74
N ASP A 214 19.76 2.05 -1.61
CA ASP A 214 20.89 1.70 -2.49
C ASP A 214 22.17 1.41 -1.70
N GLU A 215 22.49 2.22 -0.69
CA GLU A 215 23.67 2.00 0.17
C GLU A 215 23.54 0.73 1.00
N ILE A 216 22.34 0.41 1.52
CA ILE A 216 22.07 -0.86 2.20
C ILE A 216 22.32 -2.03 1.24
N LYS A 217 21.85 -1.95 0.00
CA LYS A 217 22.07 -3.00 -0.99
C LYS A 217 23.56 -3.20 -1.30
N LYS A 218 24.33 -2.12 -1.45
CA LYS A 218 25.80 -2.20 -1.61
C LYS A 218 26.46 -2.86 -0.42
N ALA A 219 26.05 -2.49 0.80
CA ALA A 219 26.56 -3.10 2.03
C ALA A 219 26.27 -4.61 2.09
N MET A 220 25.05 -5.03 1.74
CA MET A 220 24.69 -6.45 1.67
C MET A 220 25.57 -7.24 0.69
N ASP A 221 25.84 -6.67 -0.50
CA ASP A 221 26.69 -7.28 -1.51
C ASP A 221 28.16 -7.36 -1.06
N ALA A 222 28.69 -6.30 -0.43
CA ALA A 222 30.04 -6.26 0.12
C ALA A 222 30.24 -7.30 1.23
N ILE A 223 29.31 -7.37 2.20
CA ILE A 223 29.35 -8.36 3.28
C ILE A 223 29.27 -9.78 2.73
N LYS A 224 28.43 -10.01 1.71
CA LYS A 224 28.33 -11.32 1.06
C LYS A 224 29.65 -11.73 0.41
N PHE A 225 30.34 -10.81 -0.24
CA PHE A 225 31.64 -11.06 -0.85
C PHE A 225 32.73 -11.31 0.20
N ALA A 226 32.82 -10.47 1.24
CA ALA A 226 33.76 -10.64 2.35
C ALA A 226 33.57 -12.00 3.05
N LYS A 227 32.32 -12.43 3.29
CA LYS A 227 32.01 -13.78 3.82
C LYS A 227 32.55 -14.91 2.93
N GLN A 228 32.52 -14.76 1.61
CA GLN A 228 33.06 -15.77 0.68
C GLN A 228 34.59 -15.85 0.71
N GLN A 229 35.25 -14.74 1.05
CA GLN A 229 36.69 -14.67 1.23
C GLN A 229 37.15 -15.16 2.62
N GLY A 230 36.21 -15.46 3.52
CA GLY A 230 36.51 -15.88 4.89
C GLY A 230 36.91 -14.72 5.82
N GLU A 231 36.57 -13.49 5.46
CA GLU A 231 36.79 -12.30 6.29
C GLU A 231 35.80 -12.25 7.47
N ASP A 232 36.22 -11.61 8.57
CA ASP A 232 35.32 -11.32 9.69
C ASP A 232 34.45 -10.10 9.34
N VAL A 233 33.15 -10.33 9.27
CA VAL A 233 32.13 -9.34 8.92
C VAL A 233 31.24 -8.96 10.10
N SER A 234 31.60 -9.34 11.32
CA SER A 234 30.73 -9.19 12.49
C SER A 234 30.38 -7.71 12.75
N GLU A 235 31.34 -6.80 12.60
CA GLU A 235 31.12 -5.37 12.78
C GLU A 235 30.32 -4.76 11.63
N ALA A 236 30.63 -5.12 10.38
CA ALA A 236 29.89 -4.69 9.21
C ALA A 236 28.43 -5.17 9.23
N GLN A 237 28.17 -6.39 9.72
CA GLN A 237 26.83 -6.93 9.89
C GLN A 237 26.01 -6.10 10.89
N LYS A 238 26.63 -5.64 11.97
CA LYS A 238 25.99 -4.76 12.96
C LYS A 238 25.66 -3.38 12.38
N ASP A 239 26.57 -2.80 11.60
CA ASP A 239 26.32 -1.54 10.91
C ASP A 239 25.21 -1.67 9.85
N LEU A 240 25.16 -2.79 9.12
CA LEU A 240 24.06 -3.11 8.19
C LEU A 240 22.72 -3.21 8.94
N GLU A 241 22.66 -3.98 10.02
CA GLU A 241 21.44 -4.11 10.84
C GLU A 241 20.95 -2.75 11.37
N ASN A 242 21.86 -1.86 11.75
CA ASN A 242 21.53 -0.49 12.14
C ASN A 242 20.93 0.32 10.98
N ALA A 243 21.54 0.27 9.80
CA ALA A 243 21.02 0.95 8.61
C ALA A 243 19.64 0.44 8.19
N GLU A 244 19.44 -0.89 8.24
CA GLU A 244 18.15 -1.53 7.98
C GLU A 244 17.09 -1.10 8.99
N SER A 245 17.44 -1.05 10.28
CA SER A 245 16.54 -0.58 11.34
C SER A 245 16.12 0.88 11.13
N ILE A 246 17.05 1.74 10.72
CA ILE A 246 16.76 3.15 10.39
C ILE A 246 15.80 3.22 9.21
N ARG A 247 16.09 2.52 8.10
CA ARG A 247 15.22 2.47 6.92
C ARG A 247 13.80 2.04 7.29
N ASP A 248 13.67 1.01 8.12
CA ASP A 248 12.36 0.44 8.49
C ASP A 248 11.52 1.40 9.36
N GLN A 249 12.16 2.35 10.05
CA GLN A 249 11.48 3.38 10.87
C GLN A 249 11.08 4.63 10.07
N LEU A 250 11.69 4.86 8.90
CA LEU A 250 11.43 6.07 8.09
C LEU A 250 9.94 6.28 7.75
N PRO A 251 9.14 5.26 7.38
CA PRO A 251 7.73 5.47 7.06
C PRO A 251 6.94 6.11 8.22
N VAL A 252 7.23 5.71 9.46
CA VAL A 252 6.61 6.30 10.66
C VAL A 252 7.15 7.71 10.87
N LEU A 253 8.47 7.90 10.85
CA LEU A 253 9.11 9.20 11.05
C LEU A 253 8.63 10.26 10.06
N TRP A 254 8.38 9.88 8.80
CA TRP A 254 7.84 10.74 7.74
C TRP A 254 6.56 11.48 8.15
N HIS A 255 5.71 10.84 8.96
CA HIS A 255 4.44 11.43 9.42
C HIS A 255 4.61 12.58 10.43
N SER A 256 5.83 12.83 10.92
CA SER A 256 6.13 14.03 11.72
C SER A 256 6.13 15.31 10.88
N PHE A 257 6.39 15.18 9.58
CA PHE A 257 6.65 16.30 8.66
C PHE A 257 7.79 17.22 9.13
N ASP A 258 8.70 16.72 9.98
CA ASP A 258 9.97 17.38 10.32
C ASP A 258 11.05 16.91 9.35
N LEU A 259 11.16 17.62 8.22
CA LEU A 259 12.09 17.26 7.15
C LEU A 259 13.56 17.35 7.59
N ALA A 260 13.90 18.24 8.52
CA ALA A 260 15.26 18.38 9.02
C ALA A 260 15.64 17.19 9.93
N GLN A 261 14.73 16.76 10.80
CA GLN A 261 14.92 15.54 11.58
C GLN A 261 15.01 14.30 10.67
N PHE A 262 14.12 14.22 9.69
CA PHE A 262 14.07 13.11 8.74
C PHE A 262 15.38 12.95 7.95
N GLU A 263 15.89 14.05 7.40
CA GLU A 263 17.20 14.10 6.70
C GLU A 263 18.33 13.64 7.63
N SER A 264 18.40 14.18 8.86
CA SER A 264 19.45 13.80 9.81
C SER A 264 19.42 12.30 10.18
N VAL A 265 18.24 11.70 10.28
CA VAL A 265 18.10 10.26 10.56
C VAL A 265 18.55 9.43 9.35
N ILE A 266 18.15 9.84 8.13
CA ILE A 266 18.58 9.17 6.89
C ILE A 266 20.09 9.21 6.74
N ASP A 267 20.72 10.35 6.95
CA ASP A 267 22.18 10.51 6.86
C ASP A 267 22.89 9.56 7.81
N SER A 268 22.39 9.40 9.04
CA SER A 268 22.96 8.45 9.99
C SER A 268 22.86 6.99 9.51
N GLY A 269 21.78 6.65 8.81
CA GLY A 269 21.58 5.33 8.18
C GLY A 269 22.51 5.12 6.99
N ILE A 270 22.70 6.16 6.16
CA ILE A 270 23.61 6.12 5.01
C ILE A 270 25.04 5.89 5.50
N GLU A 271 25.46 6.62 6.53
CA GLU A 271 26.79 6.45 7.11
C GLU A 271 26.97 5.06 7.74
N ALA A 272 25.94 4.50 8.36
CA ALA A 272 25.97 3.11 8.83
C ALA A 272 26.11 2.12 7.66
N ALA A 273 25.33 2.26 6.60
CA ALA A 273 25.42 1.42 5.42
C ALA A 273 26.80 1.54 4.73
N ARG A 274 27.39 2.74 4.70
CA ARG A 274 28.76 2.95 4.16
C ARG A 274 29.82 2.26 5.00
N ARG A 275 29.78 2.36 6.33
CA ARG A 275 30.71 1.61 7.20
C ARG A 275 30.59 0.09 6.99
N ALA A 276 29.37 -0.40 6.77
CA ALA A 276 29.11 -1.81 6.46
C ALA A 276 29.70 -2.28 5.11
N GLN A 277 30.09 -1.38 4.21
CA GLN A 277 30.77 -1.73 2.97
C GLN A 277 32.25 -2.07 3.14
N MET A 278 32.83 -1.86 4.34
CA MET A 278 34.19 -2.30 4.71
C MET A 278 35.30 -1.85 3.72
N ASP A 279 35.59 -0.53 3.58
CA ASP A 279 36.68 0.04 2.73
C ASP A 279 36.93 -0.69 1.40
N SER A 280 35.89 -1.28 0.82
CA SER A 280 36.05 -2.21 -0.27
C SER A 280 36.12 -1.40 -1.54
N ASP A 281 37.35 -1.12 -1.99
CA ASP A 281 37.71 -0.62 -3.33
C ASP A 281 37.31 -1.65 -4.42
N THR A 282 36.07 -2.15 -4.36
CA THR A 282 35.57 -3.17 -5.28
C THR A 282 35.06 -2.47 -6.53
N PRO A 283 35.65 -2.71 -7.72
CA PRO A 283 35.09 -2.21 -8.97
C PRO A 283 33.70 -2.81 -9.17
N ALA A 284 32.75 -1.99 -9.65
CA ALA A 284 31.43 -2.45 -10.04
C ALA A 284 31.52 -3.76 -10.84
N ALA A 285 30.81 -4.80 -10.39
CA ALA A 285 30.84 -6.11 -11.03
C ALA A 285 30.49 -5.99 -12.52
N THR A 286 31.46 -6.24 -13.39
CA THR A 286 31.22 -6.35 -14.83
C THR A 286 30.24 -7.49 -15.09
N PRO A 287 29.24 -7.32 -15.98
CA PRO A 287 28.33 -8.38 -16.35
C PRO A 287 29.14 -9.60 -16.82
N SER A 288 28.95 -10.74 -16.18
CA SER A 288 29.62 -11.97 -16.58
C SER A 288 29.16 -12.36 -17.98
N THR A 289 30.04 -12.20 -18.97
CA THR A 289 29.85 -12.77 -20.30
C THR A 289 29.57 -14.27 -20.13
N PRO A 290 28.48 -14.81 -20.71
CA PRO A 290 28.18 -16.24 -20.59
C PRO A 290 29.40 -17.05 -21.06
N GLY A 291 29.97 -17.84 -20.15
CA GLY A 291 31.12 -18.68 -20.45
C GLY A 291 30.81 -19.64 -21.61
N ALA A 292 31.86 -20.06 -22.33
CA ALA A 292 31.80 -20.93 -23.50
C ALA A 292 30.97 -22.23 -23.35
N GLY A 293 30.58 -22.61 -22.12
CA GLY A 293 29.63 -23.70 -21.84
C GLY A 293 28.21 -23.48 -22.38
N ALA A 294 27.74 -22.23 -22.50
CA ALA A 294 26.42 -21.93 -23.06
C ALA A 294 26.39 -22.07 -24.60
N MET A 295 27.53 -21.85 -25.27
CA MET A 295 27.68 -22.07 -26.72
C MET A 295 27.77 -23.57 -27.05
N LEU A 296 28.38 -24.38 -26.18
CA LEU A 296 28.50 -25.84 -26.38
C LEU A 296 27.16 -26.57 -26.22
N SER A 297 26.25 -26.05 -25.41
CA SER A 297 24.93 -26.65 -25.21
C SER A 297 24.00 -26.42 -26.41
N LEU A 298 24.09 -25.28 -27.10
CA LEU A 298 23.34 -25.05 -28.34
C LEU A 298 23.79 -25.96 -29.49
N ALA A 299 25.11 -26.16 -29.64
CA ALA A 299 25.66 -27.05 -30.66
C ALA A 299 25.24 -28.52 -30.45
N GLY A 300 25.19 -28.98 -29.20
CA GLY A 300 24.70 -30.31 -28.85
C GLY A 300 23.22 -30.53 -29.19
N ILE A 301 22.36 -29.53 -28.94
CA ILE A 301 20.93 -29.60 -29.25
C ILE A 301 20.68 -29.62 -30.77
N ILE A 302 21.45 -28.84 -31.54
CA ILE A 302 21.37 -28.83 -33.01
C ILE A 302 21.83 -30.18 -33.60
N ALA A 303 22.89 -30.77 -33.07
CA ALA A 303 23.38 -32.08 -33.52
C ALA A 303 22.35 -33.20 -33.27
N ILE A 304 21.69 -33.20 -32.10
CA ILE A 304 20.63 -34.17 -31.76
C ILE A 304 19.41 -33.98 -32.67
N TYR A 305 19.01 -32.73 -32.95
CA TYR A 305 17.89 -32.43 -33.84
C TYR A 305 18.15 -32.91 -35.29
N LEU A 306 19.37 -32.72 -35.81
CA LEU A 306 19.74 -33.17 -37.16
C LEU A 306 19.82 -34.71 -37.28
N LEU A 307 20.26 -35.40 -36.22
CA LEU A 307 20.28 -36.86 -36.19
C LEU A 307 18.87 -37.47 -36.13
N LEU A 308 17.95 -36.86 -35.35
CA LEU A 308 16.55 -37.31 -35.27
C LEU A 308 15.77 -37.10 -36.57
N ARG A 309 16.16 -36.12 -37.41
CA ARG A 309 15.51 -35.86 -38.70
C ARG A 309 15.97 -36.83 -39.81
N ARG A 310 17.17 -37.42 -39.70
CA ARG A 310 17.70 -38.40 -40.68
C ARG A 310 17.14 -39.82 -40.51
N GLY A 311 16.50 -40.14 -39.39
CA GLY A 311 15.89 -41.46 -39.12
C GLY A 311 14.42 -41.62 -39.54
N LYS A 312 13.85 -40.65 -40.26
CA LYS A 312 12.45 -40.67 -40.76
C LYS A 312 12.37 -40.46 -42.28
N GLY A 313 13.33 -41.01 -43.02
CA GLY A 313 13.30 -41.15 -44.48
C GLY A 313 13.31 -42.62 -44.85
#